data_AF-A0A662GLI6-F1
#
_entry.id   AF-A0A662GLI6-F1
#
_cell.length_a   1.000
_cell.length_b   1.000
_cell.length_c   1.000
_cell.angle_alpha   90.00
_cell.angle_beta   90.00
_cell.angle_gamma   90.00
#
_symmetry.space_group_name_H-M   'P 1'
#
loop_
_entity.id
_entity.type
_entity.pdbx_description
1 polymer ?
#
loop_
_entity_poly.entity_id
_entity_poly.type
_entity_poly.pdbx_seq_one_letter_code
_entity_poly.pdbx_strand_id
1 'polypeptide(L)'
;MRRLAIKVLAASITVLIMLSFYVLPPVYAQEGKIPIPGLKGYYVVYKKPIPPNKTRLIGFSTIGPAFYSNMTLDALLFAAKYETDPIVRTKLYNLIQKISNRELPIIWLGQAKARRHYWEWVKLPFFNPVLAMVNLIFVSKDPAGPRPDKLIYLTIDEPTSLDPAQTYETGGWGLGIQIYNRLVFYYGNDSKNVVPELAYAWAMDPEGVHLYFAIRDGIVFYDPWDNITVPLTPKDVVYSIKRMIESAKYEKKDYPEWIIKDFVKDAEVVSESEMAKIISKGLIAPVLGRNYRVTTIPEWLYLFREKFSYVPWHRTKTKIAGYVKITLYKPYLAILACLASNVGDIVSEKVIAIHNSTKDPLGLKWLDEHPVGTGAYYLVEWKHERYLILRANPYYWGYPKPKIKEYIEKVVPEEQTRIMVLSKGDADMGVVAPASEYKLEGVTVKYGGRTWHFRMPWVGATFDILFIVLNNMRAPFNNTLVRQALAYAIPYEFIYKNVFRGHYEPLYGVIPKGMAGYTEEGLIKYKYDINKAKELIKRSGIDPSKYTITILYNQGNKIREMIATLLQREWGKLGFAVRVKALAWPTYLRKTSRGEFDVYIVGWAPDYVDPDDYAYPLLWGGWKFAEVKVVKG
;
A
#
# COMPACT_ATOMS: atom_id res chain seq x y z
N MET A 1 -48.35 -37.95 -22.24
CA MET A 1 -47.54 -37.40 -21.13
C MET A 1 -46.22 -38.17 -20.84
N ARG A 2 -45.55 -38.77 -21.84
CA ARG A 2 -44.25 -39.48 -21.64
C ARG A 2 -43.08 -39.00 -22.52
N ARG A 3 -43.22 -37.87 -23.23
CA ARG A 3 -42.16 -37.29 -24.09
C ARG A 3 -41.60 -35.93 -23.64
N LEU A 4 -42.05 -35.39 -22.50
CA LEU A 4 -41.53 -34.13 -21.95
C LEU A 4 -40.54 -34.33 -20.76
N ALA A 5 -40.41 -35.55 -20.22
CA ALA A 5 -39.57 -35.83 -19.05
C ALA A 5 -38.10 -36.17 -19.40
N ILE A 6 -37.77 -36.43 -20.67
CA ILE A 6 -36.42 -36.87 -21.08
C ILE A 6 -35.53 -35.69 -21.53
N LYS A 7 -36.09 -34.52 -21.86
CA LYS A 7 -35.31 -33.33 -22.24
C LYS A 7 -34.84 -32.45 -21.08
N VAL A 8 -35.34 -32.66 -19.86
CA VAL A 8 -34.89 -31.90 -18.67
C VAL A 8 -33.75 -32.62 -17.92
N LEU A 9 -33.54 -33.92 -18.16
CA LEU A 9 -32.43 -34.67 -17.53
C LEU A 9 -31.11 -34.61 -18.32
N ALA A 10 -31.16 -34.27 -19.62
CA ALA A 10 -29.97 -34.15 -20.48
C ALA A 10 -29.28 -32.77 -20.39
N ALA A 11 -29.93 -31.76 -19.81
CA ALA A 11 -29.33 -30.43 -19.58
C ALA A 11 -28.62 -30.30 -18.23
N SER A 12 -28.78 -31.28 -17.33
CA SER A 12 -28.24 -31.24 -15.96
C SER A 12 -27.06 -32.20 -15.73
N ILE A 13 -26.66 -32.97 -16.75
CA ILE A 13 -25.54 -33.94 -16.68
C ILE A 13 -24.31 -33.46 -17.48
N THR A 14 -24.46 -32.47 -18.37
CA THR A 14 -23.35 -31.85 -19.11
C THR A 14 -22.57 -30.81 -18.29
N VAL A 15 -23.05 -30.44 -17.09
CA VAL A 15 -22.36 -29.52 -16.16
C VAL A 15 -21.64 -30.27 -15.03
N LEU A 16 -21.80 -31.59 -14.92
CA LEU A 16 -21.23 -32.40 -13.81
C LEU A 16 -20.17 -33.43 -14.22
N ILE A 17 -19.74 -33.47 -15.49
CA ILE A 17 -18.66 -34.36 -15.98
C ILE A 17 -17.49 -33.53 -16.56
N MET A 18 -17.06 -32.50 -15.83
CA MET A 18 -15.83 -31.75 -16.12
C MET A 18 -14.87 -31.68 -14.92
N LEU A 19 -15.05 -32.56 -13.93
CA LEU A 19 -14.28 -32.57 -12.68
C LEU A 19 -14.00 -34.00 -12.21
N SER A 20 -13.22 -34.78 -12.97
CA SER A 20 -12.46 -35.93 -12.44
C SER A 20 -11.48 -36.46 -13.48
N PHE A 21 -10.25 -36.73 -13.03
CA PHE A 21 -9.08 -37.25 -13.75
C PHE A 21 -8.27 -36.24 -14.59
N TYR A 22 -7.33 -35.56 -13.92
CA TYR A 22 -6.11 -35.06 -14.55
C TYR A 22 -4.90 -35.72 -13.89
N VAL A 23 -4.40 -36.80 -14.50
CA VAL A 23 -2.96 -37.07 -14.54
C VAL A 23 -2.59 -37.10 -16.01
N LEU A 24 -2.13 -35.97 -16.52
CA LEU A 24 -1.44 -35.86 -17.81
C LEU A 24 -0.10 -35.13 -17.54
N PRO A 25 1.06 -35.71 -17.89
CA PRO A 25 2.30 -34.95 -18.01
C PRO A 25 2.28 -34.10 -19.30
N PRO A 26 3.08 -33.02 -19.36
CA PRO A 26 2.62 -31.77 -19.91
C PRO A 26 2.89 -31.65 -21.41
N VAL A 27 1.84 -31.30 -22.15
CA VAL A 27 1.98 -30.53 -23.38
C VAL A 27 1.55 -29.10 -23.05
N TYR A 28 2.48 -28.25 -22.63
CA TYR A 28 2.21 -26.82 -22.38
C TYR A 28 2.01 -26.05 -23.71
N ALA A 29 0.89 -26.30 -24.38
CA ALA A 29 0.50 -25.70 -25.66
C ALA A 29 -1.00 -25.31 -25.57
N GLN A 30 -1.55 -24.21 -26.12
CA GLN A 30 -1.07 -23.20 -27.06
C GLN A 30 -1.59 -21.78 -26.72
N GLU A 31 -2.81 -21.63 -26.18
CA GLU A 31 -3.46 -20.35 -25.88
C GLU A 31 -4.72 -20.61 -25.01
N GLY A 32 -5.14 -19.67 -24.17
CA GLY A 32 -6.36 -19.81 -23.36
C GLY A 32 -7.12 -18.49 -23.21
N LYS A 33 -8.41 -18.59 -22.90
CA LYS A 33 -9.35 -17.45 -22.85
C LYS A 33 -10.19 -17.51 -21.58
N ILE A 34 -10.16 -16.46 -20.76
CA ILE A 34 -10.85 -16.35 -19.47
C ILE A 34 -11.88 -15.22 -19.57
N PRO A 35 -13.19 -15.47 -19.40
CA PRO A 35 -14.19 -14.41 -19.42
C PRO A 35 -14.05 -13.47 -18.21
N ILE A 36 -14.34 -12.18 -18.40
CA ILE A 36 -14.37 -11.19 -17.30
C ILE A 36 -15.82 -10.97 -16.86
N PRO A 37 -16.25 -11.52 -15.70
CA PRO A 37 -17.64 -11.38 -15.25
C PRO A 37 -18.06 -9.93 -15.07
N GLY A 38 -19.25 -9.58 -15.57
CA GLY A 38 -19.78 -8.22 -15.53
C GLY A 38 -19.36 -7.33 -16.70
N LEU A 39 -18.51 -7.82 -17.62
CA LEU A 39 -18.16 -7.15 -18.87
C LEU A 39 -18.43 -8.08 -20.05
N LYS A 40 -19.64 -8.00 -20.61
CA LYS A 40 -20.07 -8.89 -21.70
C LYS A 40 -19.13 -8.74 -22.91
N GLY A 41 -18.59 -9.87 -23.36
CA GLY A 41 -17.66 -9.92 -24.50
C GLY A 41 -16.21 -9.63 -24.14
N TYR A 42 -15.85 -9.34 -22.89
CA TYR A 42 -14.45 -9.12 -22.51
C TYR A 42 -13.79 -10.39 -21.98
N TYR A 43 -12.53 -10.60 -22.38
CA TYR A 43 -11.76 -11.79 -22.03
C TYR A 43 -10.29 -11.47 -21.76
N VAL A 44 -9.67 -12.19 -20.84
CA VAL A 44 -8.21 -12.31 -20.74
C VAL A 44 -7.76 -13.46 -21.62
N VAL A 45 -6.90 -13.18 -22.59
CA VAL A 45 -6.29 -14.18 -23.46
C VAL A 45 -4.81 -14.30 -23.09
N TYR A 46 -4.32 -15.54 -22.95
CA TYR A 46 -2.91 -15.82 -22.64
C TYR A 46 -2.31 -16.85 -23.59
N LYS A 47 -1.01 -16.76 -23.89
CA LYS A 47 -0.30 -17.68 -24.79
C LYS A 47 0.95 -18.28 -24.15
N LYS A 48 1.23 -19.54 -24.53
CA LYS A 48 2.43 -20.31 -24.12
C LYS A 48 2.70 -20.22 -22.60
N PRO A 49 1.80 -20.71 -21.74
CA PRO A 49 2.02 -20.72 -20.30
C PRO A 49 3.19 -21.66 -19.93
N ILE A 50 4.11 -21.16 -19.12
CA ILE A 50 5.29 -21.89 -18.63
C ILE A 50 5.19 -21.97 -17.11
N PRO A 51 5.22 -23.17 -16.51
CA PRO A 51 5.10 -23.32 -15.07
C PRO A 51 6.32 -22.76 -14.33
N PRO A 52 6.16 -22.36 -13.05
CA PRO A 52 7.27 -21.93 -12.21
C PRO A 52 8.31 -23.03 -12.00
N ASN A 53 9.59 -22.65 -11.93
CA ASN A 53 10.65 -23.57 -11.51
C ASN A 53 10.64 -23.73 -9.98
N LYS A 54 10.13 -24.87 -9.51
CA LYS A 54 9.96 -25.19 -8.08
C LYS A 54 11.25 -25.16 -7.26
N THR A 55 12.42 -25.35 -7.87
CA THR A 55 13.70 -25.34 -7.13
C THR A 55 14.28 -23.94 -6.93
N ARG A 56 13.68 -22.91 -7.54
CA ARG A 56 14.13 -21.52 -7.47
C ARG A 56 13.12 -20.59 -6.79
N LEU A 57 12.13 -21.15 -6.10
CA LEU A 57 11.06 -20.38 -5.49
C LEU A 57 11.51 -19.73 -4.19
N ILE A 58 11.43 -18.40 -4.19
CA ILE A 58 11.59 -17.51 -3.06
C ILE A 58 10.29 -16.69 -2.94
N GLY A 59 9.64 -16.79 -1.78
CA GLY A 59 8.44 -16.05 -1.41
C GLY A 59 8.68 -14.54 -1.40
N PHE A 60 7.67 -13.76 -1.75
CA PHE A 60 7.71 -12.29 -1.94
C PHE A 60 8.64 -11.79 -3.07
N SER A 61 9.34 -12.69 -3.76
CA SER A 61 10.24 -12.33 -4.86
C SER A 61 9.82 -13.01 -6.17
N THR A 62 9.99 -14.33 -6.24
CA THR A 62 9.67 -15.10 -7.46
C THR A 62 8.25 -15.69 -7.43
N ILE A 63 7.68 -15.85 -6.23
CA ILE A 63 6.34 -16.38 -5.97
C ILE A 63 5.77 -15.71 -4.73
N GLY A 64 4.45 -15.74 -4.59
CA GLY A 64 3.76 -15.25 -3.42
C GLY A 64 4.11 -16.04 -2.15
N PRO A 65 3.91 -15.43 -0.97
CA PRO A 65 4.28 -15.98 0.33
C PRO A 65 3.68 -17.35 0.63
N ALA A 66 2.52 -17.64 0.05
CA ALA A 66 1.80 -18.89 0.26
C ALA A 66 2.35 -20.06 -0.55
N PHE A 67 3.32 -19.83 -1.46
CA PHE A 67 3.81 -20.81 -2.42
C PHE A 67 2.66 -21.46 -3.20
N TYR A 68 1.58 -20.69 -3.41
CA TYR A 68 0.41 -21.10 -4.17
C TYR A 68 0.64 -20.83 -5.65
N SER A 69 0.29 -21.77 -6.52
CA SER A 69 0.50 -21.61 -7.96
C SER A 69 -0.76 -21.99 -8.72
N ASN A 70 -1.31 -21.04 -9.48
CA ASN A 70 -2.52 -21.21 -10.26
C ASN A 70 -2.39 -20.40 -11.55
N MET A 71 -2.32 -21.09 -12.69
CA MET A 71 -2.10 -20.47 -14.01
C MET A 71 -3.18 -19.43 -14.34
N THR A 72 -4.45 -19.71 -14.04
CA THR A 72 -5.56 -18.80 -14.31
C THR A 72 -5.44 -17.53 -13.46
N LEU A 73 -5.09 -17.68 -12.18
CA LEU A 73 -4.89 -16.55 -11.29
C LEU A 73 -3.71 -15.68 -11.76
N ASP A 74 -2.60 -16.30 -12.18
CA ASP A 74 -1.42 -15.57 -12.67
C ASP A 74 -1.71 -14.83 -13.98
N ALA A 75 -2.48 -15.42 -14.89
CA ALA A 75 -2.92 -14.73 -16.10
C ALA A 75 -3.80 -13.51 -15.76
N LEU A 76 -4.70 -13.63 -14.79
CA LEU A 76 -5.54 -12.52 -14.32
C LEU A 76 -4.72 -11.43 -13.62
N LEU A 77 -3.76 -11.80 -12.77
CA LEU A 77 -2.86 -10.87 -12.09
C LEU A 77 -2.03 -10.08 -13.09
N PHE A 78 -1.45 -10.77 -14.08
CA PHE A 78 -0.67 -10.12 -15.14
C PHE A 78 -1.55 -9.19 -15.98
N ALA A 79 -2.76 -9.63 -16.37
CA ALA A 79 -3.69 -8.77 -17.10
C ALA A 79 -4.09 -7.53 -16.29
N ALA A 80 -4.43 -7.69 -15.02
CA ALA A 80 -4.84 -6.59 -14.14
C ALA A 80 -3.72 -5.58 -13.91
N LYS A 81 -2.48 -6.04 -13.79
CA LYS A 81 -1.29 -5.21 -13.59
C LYS A 81 -1.07 -4.22 -14.75
N TYR A 82 -1.23 -4.68 -15.99
CA TYR A 82 -0.94 -3.88 -17.19
C TYR A 82 -2.19 -3.35 -17.92
N GLU A 83 -3.40 -3.58 -17.40
CA GLU A 83 -4.63 -3.01 -17.94
C GLU A 83 -4.71 -1.50 -17.64
N THR A 84 -4.98 -0.70 -18.67
CA THR A 84 -5.03 0.77 -18.57
C THR A 84 -6.45 1.32 -18.47
N ASP A 85 -7.48 0.53 -18.80
CA ASP A 85 -8.87 0.89 -18.55
C ASP A 85 -9.24 0.63 -17.07
N PRO A 86 -9.52 1.69 -16.27
CA PRO A 86 -9.79 1.54 -14.84
C PRO A 86 -11.04 0.71 -14.53
N ILE A 87 -12.02 0.68 -15.44
CA ILE A 87 -13.26 -0.11 -15.28
C ILE A 87 -12.95 -1.59 -15.45
N VAL A 88 -12.23 -1.95 -16.52
CA VAL A 88 -11.82 -3.32 -16.80
C VAL A 88 -10.89 -3.84 -15.70
N ARG A 89 -9.88 -3.04 -15.32
CA ARG A 89 -8.93 -3.35 -14.26
C ARG A 89 -9.62 -3.63 -12.92
N THR A 90 -10.59 -2.79 -12.54
CA THR A 90 -11.41 -3.00 -11.33
C THR A 90 -12.13 -4.35 -11.34
N LYS A 91 -12.69 -4.76 -12.49
CA LYS A 91 -13.38 -6.05 -12.64
C LYS A 91 -12.43 -7.24 -12.58
N LEU A 92 -11.20 -7.10 -13.09
CA LEU A 92 -10.16 -8.12 -12.93
C LEU A 92 -9.79 -8.32 -11.46
N TYR A 93 -9.54 -7.24 -10.70
CA TYR A 93 -9.25 -7.36 -9.26
C TYR A 93 -10.43 -7.91 -8.45
N ASN A 94 -11.68 -7.57 -8.79
CA ASN A 94 -12.86 -8.21 -8.20
C ASN A 94 -12.83 -9.74 -8.40
N LEU A 95 -12.46 -10.21 -9.59
CA LEU A 95 -12.37 -11.65 -9.90
C LEU A 95 -11.22 -12.31 -9.14
N ILE A 96 -10.04 -11.69 -9.11
CA ILE A 96 -8.87 -12.14 -8.33
C ILE A 96 -9.24 -12.29 -6.85
N GLN A 97 -9.93 -11.31 -6.27
CA GLN A 97 -10.37 -11.35 -4.88
C GLN A 97 -11.36 -12.50 -4.61
N LYS A 98 -12.27 -12.79 -5.54
CA LYS A 98 -13.19 -13.94 -5.46
C LYS A 98 -12.45 -15.27 -5.49
N ILE A 99 -11.44 -15.41 -6.35
CA ILE A 99 -10.60 -16.61 -6.42
C ILE A 99 -9.81 -16.77 -5.12
N SER A 100 -9.13 -15.72 -4.65
CA SER A 100 -8.34 -15.77 -3.41
C SER A 100 -9.19 -16.08 -2.18
N ASN A 101 -10.45 -15.61 -2.15
CA ASN A 101 -11.39 -15.92 -1.08
C ASN A 101 -11.88 -17.37 -1.11
N ARG A 102 -12.13 -17.95 -2.30
CA ARG A 102 -12.64 -19.33 -2.43
C ARG A 102 -11.54 -20.37 -2.25
N GLU A 103 -10.38 -20.11 -2.83
CA GLU A 103 -9.26 -21.05 -2.82
C GLU A 103 -8.42 -20.93 -1.55
N LEU A 104 -8.48 -19.80 -0.84
CA LEU A 104 -7.77 -19.56 0.42
C LEU A 104 -6.29 -19.96 0.39
N PRO A 105 -5.47 -19.51 -0.60
CA PRO A 105 -4.02 -19.67 -0.47
C PRO A 105 -3.49 -18.99 0.80
N ILE A 106 -4.18 -17.91 1.20
CA ILE A 106 -4.01 -17.14 2.43
C ILE A 106 -5.39 -17.04 3.10
N ILE A 107 -5.44 -17.13 4.43
CA ILE A 107 -6.65 -16.88 5.22
C ILE A 107 -6.61 -15.45 5.76
N TRP A 108 -7.57 -14.63 5.35
CA TRP A 108 -7.66 -13.21 5.68
C TRP A 108 -8.26 -13.02 7.09
N LEU A 109 -7.57 -12.31 7.98
CA LEU A 109 -8.03 -12.10 9.36
C LEU A 109 -8.68 -10.75 9.58
N GLY A 110 -8.18 -9.69 8.92
CA GLY A 110 -8.75 -8.37 9.08
C GLY A 110 -7.88 -7.26 8.51
N GLN A 111 -8.47 -6.08 8.44
CA GLN A 111 -7.83 -4.83 8.06
C GLN A 111 -7.75 -3.93 9.29
N ALA A 112 -6.57 -3.38 9.58
CA ALA A 112 -6.36 -2.57 10.76
C ALA A 112 -7.08 -1.23 10.62
N LYS A 113 -7.56 -0.72 11.75
CA LYS A 113 -8.08 0.63 11.89
C LYS A 113 -7.14 1.42 12.77
N ALA A 114 -6.87 2.66 12.37
CA ALA A 114 -6.03 3.55 13.17
C ALA A 114 -6.87 4.32 14.20
N ARG A 115 -6.25 4.53 15.36
CA ARG A 115 -6.66 5.51 16.39
C ARG A 115 -5.63 6.63 16.41
N ARG A 116 -6.09 7.85 16.67
CA ARG A 116 -5.19 8.96 16.93
C ARG A 116 -5.29 9.38 18.37
N HIS A 117 -4.17 9.43 19.05
CA HIS A 117 -4.07 9.82 20.46
C HIS A 117 -3.63 11.29 20.49
N TYR A 118 -4.55 12.18 20.82
CA TYR A 118 -4.27 13.62 20.86
C TYR A 118 -5.21 14.36 21.80
N TRP A 119 -4.83 15.53 22.27
CA TRP A 119 -5.71 16.40 23.06
C TRP A 119 -6.74 17.12 22.20
N GLU A 120 -7.99 17.29 22.64
CA GLU A 120 -9.03 17.93 21.81
C GLU A 120 -8.74 19.38 21.40
N TRP A 121 -7.83 20.08 22.11
CA TRP A 121 -7.34 21.37 21.64
C TRP A 121 -6.60 21.24 20.32
N VAL A 122 -6.06 20.09 19.96
CA VAL A 122 -5.54 19.80 18.62
C VAL A 122 -6.73 19.56 17.69
N LYS A 123 -6.95 20.51 16.78
CA LYS A 123 -8.06 20.53 15.82
C LYS A 123 -7.65 19.90 14.49
N LEU A 124 -8.58 19.12 13.93
CA LEU A 124 -8.59 18.55 12.58
C LEU A 124 -7.29 17.82 12.16
N PRO A 125 -6.78 16.86 12.95
CA PRO A 125 -5.72 16.00 12.46
C PRO A 125 -6.28 15.21 11.27
N PHE A 126 -5.69 15.40 10.09
CA PHE A 126 -6.03 14.70 8.84
C PHE A 126 -5.13 13.48 8.59
N PHE A 127 -5.67 12.36 8.08
CA PHE A 127 -5.03 11.06 7.89
C PHE A 127 -4.65 10.82 6.43
N ASN A 128 -3.36 10.66 6.17
CA ASN A 128 -2.92 10.20 4.87
C ASN A 128 -3.29 8.70 4.74
N PRO A 129 -4.04 8.30 3.71
CA PRO A 129 -4.49 6.92 3.59
C PRO A 129 -3.36 5.90 3.38
N VAL A 130 -2.21 6.33 2.87
CA VAL A 130 -1.04 5.48 2.67
C VAL A 130 -0.28 5.28 3.99
N LEU A 131 -0.20 6.35 4.78
CA LEU A 131 0.67 6.41 5.96
C LEU A 131 -0.13 6.93 7.14
N ALA A 132 -0.26 6.11 8.18
CA ALA A 132 -1.14 6.37 9.31
C ALA A 132 -0.79 7.58 10.21
N MET A 133 0.09 8.45 9.71
CA MET A 133 0.64 9.64 10.37
C MET A 133 -0.19 10.90 10.09
N VAL A 134 0.14 11.95 10.82
CA VAL A 134 -0.59 13.22 10.87
C VAL A 134 -0.10 14.17 9.79
N ASN A 135 -1.01 14.81 9.03
CA ASN A 135 -0.63 15.89 8.11
C ASN A 135 -0.59 17.24 8.83
N LEU A 136 0.60 17.79 9.06
CA LEU A 136 0.81 18.97 9.93
C LEU A 136 0.16 20.25 9.39
N ILE A 137 -0.06 20.37 8.08
CA ILE A 137 -0.68 21.56 7.46
C ILE A 137 -2.14 21.72 7.90
N PHE A 138 -2.85 20.62 8.07
CA PHE A 138 -4.26 20.61 8.47
C PHE A 138 -4.45 20.55 9.99
N VAL A 139 -3.39 20.20 10.72
CA VAL A 139 -3.36 20.30 12.17
C VAL A 139 -3.34 21.76 12.58
N SER A 140 -4.15 22.08 13.57
CA SER A 140 -4.05 23.34 14.28
C SER A 140 -4.37 23.13 15.74
N LYS A 141 -4.15 24.14 16.58
CA LYS A 141 -4.63 24.12 17.94
C LYS A 141 -5.73 25.14 18.14
N ASP A 142 -6.57 24.90 19.15
CA ASP A 142 -7.43 25.92 19.69
C ASP A 142 -6.57 27.10 20.15
N PRO A 143 -6.89 28.35 19.75
CA PRO A 143 -6.18 29.52 20.23
C PRO A 143 -6.15 29.68 21.76
N ALA A 144 -7.10 29.08 22.49
CA ALA A 144 -7.13 29.04 23.94
C ALA A 144 -6.44 27.81 24.57
N GLY A 145 -5.92 26.89 23.75
CA GLY A 145 -5.19 25.71 24.20
C GLY A 145 -3.71 26.01 24.51
N PRO A 146 -2.98 25.07 25.15
CA PRO A 146 -1.56 25.24 25.42
C PRO A 146 -0.74 25.32 24.14
N ARG A 147 0.13 26.34 24.05
CA ARG A 147 1.10 26.54 22.97
C ARG A 147 0.43 26.44 21.59
N PRO A 148 -0.46 27.40 21.22
CA PRO A 148 -1.35 27.28 20.05
C PRO A 148 -0.63 27.19 18.70
N ASP A 149 0.64 27.56 18.64
CA ASP A 149 1.50 27.54 17.46
C ASP A 149 2.54 26.40 17.46
N LYS A 150 2.61 25.59 18.53
CA LYS A 150 3.59 24.51 18.68
C LYS A 150 2.91 23.16 18.87
N LEU A 151 3.36 22.12 18.18
CA LEU A 151 2.87 20.75 18.33
C LEU A 151 3.98 19.84 18.86
N ILE A 152 3.71 19.10 19.94
CA ILE A 152 4.63 18.10 20.50
C ILE A 152 4.06 16.70 20.27
N TYR A 153 4.75 15.88 19.49
CA TYR A 153 4.41 14.48 19.21
C TYR A 153 5.40 13.54 19.89
N LEU A 154 4.91 12.50 20.57
CA LEU A 154 5.73 11.46 21.17
C LEU A 154 5.79 10.22 20.26
N THR A 155 6.98 9.88 19.79
CA THR A 155 7.24 8.67 18.99
C THR A 155 7.97 7.60 19.80
N ILE A 156 8.11 6.40 19.23
CA ILE A 156 8.81 5.26 19.85
C ILE A 156 10.30 5.32 19.54
N ASP A 157 10.64 5.64 18.30
CA ASP A 157 12.01 5.59 17.77
C ASP A 157 12.21 6.74 16.77
N GLU A 158 13.46 7.00 16.40
CA GLU A 158 13.82 8.00 15.40
C GLU A 158 13.79 7.44 13.96
N PRO A 159 13.66 8.30 12.92
CA PRO A 159 13.77 7.83 11.55
C PRO A 159 15.18 7.30 11.25
N THR A 160 15.30 6.30 10.38
CA THR A 160 16.62 5.77 9.99
C THR A 160 17.33 6.62 8.93
N SER A 161 16.56 7.42 8.20
CA SER A 161 17.00 8.33 7.15
C SER A 161 15.88 9.32 6.83
N LEU A 162 16.24 10.54 6.44
CA LEU A 162 15.34 11.54 5.86
C LEU A 162 15.53 11.74 4.34
N ASP A 163 16.36 10.91 3.70
CA ASP A 163 16.49 10.87 2.24
C ASP A 163 15.38 9.97 1.66
N PRO A 164 14.51 10.48 0.76
CA PRO A 164 13.47 9.68 0.14
C PRO A 164 14.00 8.45 -0.62
N ALA A 165 15.26 8.47 -1.09
CA ALA A 165 15.89 7.32 -1.76
C ALA A 165 16.41 6.23 -0.82
N GLN A 166 16.42 6.48 0.49
CA GLN A 166 16.93 5.53 1.50
C GLN A 166 15.87 5.16 2.54
N THR A 167 15.00 6.10 2.93
CA THR A 167 14.00 5.87 3.96
C THR A 167 12.96 4.83 3.52
N TYR A 168 12.82 3.74 4.29
CA TYR A 168 11.85 2.69 4.03
C TYR A 168 11.17 2.22 5.32
N GLU A 169 10.65 3.19 6.08
CA GLU A 169 9.91 2.96 7.32
C GLU A 169 8.92 4.10 7.60
N THR A 170 7.91 3.84 8.43
CA THR A 170 6.75 4.73 8.60
C THR A 170 7.11 6.12 9.14
N GLY A 171 8.08 6.22 10.06
CA GLY A 171 8.51 7.46 10.73
C GLY A 171 9.14 8.46 9.78
N GLY A 172 10.19 8.04 9.07
CA GLY A 172 10.86 8.82 8.04
C GLY A 172 9.92 9.17 6.89
N TRP A 173 9.04 8.25 6.50
CA TRP A 173 8.01 8.54 5.50
C TRP A 173 7.03 9.64 5.97
N GLY A 174 6.63 9.59 7.25
CA GLY A 174 5.76 10.59 7.85
C GLY A 174 6.36 12.00 7.89
N LEU A 175 7.64 12.10 8.24
CA LEU A 175 8.40 13.35 8.20
C LEU A 175 8.64 13.82 6.76
N GLY A 176 8.96 12.90 5.85
CA GLY A 176 9.19 13.18 4.43
C GLY A 176 8.00 13.89 3.77
N ILE A 177 6.77 13.48 4.07
CA ILE A 177 5.54 14.14 3.56
C ILE A 177 5.41 15.61 4.03
N GLN A 178 6.06 15.99 5.13
CA GLN A 178 6.05 17.37 5.61
C GLN A 178 7.14 18.22 4.94
N ILE A 179 8.27 17.59 4.60
CA ILE A 179 9.49 18.26 4.12
C ILE A 179 9.56 18.32 2.59
N TYR A 180 9.15 17.25 1.91
CA TYR A 180 9.17 17.14 0.46
C TYR A 180 7.76 17.26 -0.13
N ASN A 181 7.71 17.59 -1.43
CA ASN A 181 6.52 17.35 -2.25
C ASN A 181 6.91 16.50 -3.45
N ARG A 182 5.89 15.93 -4.07
CA ARG A 182 5.95 14.97 -5.17
C ARG A 182 5.08 15.43 -6.32
N LEU A 183 5.12 14.73 -7.44
CA LEU A 183 4.32 15.13 -8.61
C LEU A 183 2.82 15.06 -8.32
N VAL A 184 2.40 14.02 -7.60
CA VAL A 184 1.01 13.71 -7.28
C VAL A 184 0.87 13.24 -5.84
N PHE A 185 -0.31 13.44 -5.24
CA PHE A 185 -0.56 13.24 -3.81
C PHE A 185 -1.92 12.60 -3.54
N TYR A 186 -2.16 12.12 -2.32
CA TYR A 186 -3.49 11.71 -1.85
C TYR A 186 -4.08 12.76 -0.92
N TYR A 187 -5.16 13.42 -1.34
CA TYR A 187 -5.75 14.52 -0.58
C TYR A 187 -7.01 14.10 0.16
N GLY A 188 -7.09 14.46 1.45
CA GLY A 188 -8.23 14.06 2.26
C GLY A 188 -8.28 12.54 2.46
N ASN A 189 -9.41 12.02 2.93
CA ASN A 189 -9.55 10.58 3.11
C ASN A 189 -9.75 9.84 1.76
N ASP A 190 -9.50 10.50 0.62
CA ASP A 190 -9.55 9.88 -0.70
C ASP A 190 -8.26 9.12 -0.94
N SER A 191 -8.40 7.80 -0.94
CA SER A 191 -7.34 6.84 -1.23
C SER A 191 -7.49 6.21 -2.61
N LYS A 192 -8.56 6.53 -3.35
CA LYS A 192 -8.84 5.97 -4.67
C LYS A 192 -8.22 6.80 -5.77
N ASN A 193 -8.15 8.12 -5.57
CA ASN A 193 -7.69 9.04 -6.59
C ASN A 193 -6.48 9.83 -6.09
N VAL A 194 -5.42 9.81 -6.88
CA VAL A 194 -4.34 10.78 -6.76
C VAL A 194 -4.83 12.16 -7.22
N VAL A 195 -4.24 13.21 -6.66
CA VAL A 195 -4.46 14.61 -7.01
C VAL A 195 -3.16 15.29 -7.42
N PRO A 196 -3.22 16.42 -8.16
CA PRO A 196 -2.02 17.17 -8.53
C PRO A 196 -1.31 17.78 -7.30
N GLU A 197 0.01 17.65 -7.23
CA GLU A 197 0.85 18.36 -6.26
C GLU A 197 1.87 19.24 -6.98
N LEU A 198 3.14 18.84 -7.15
CA LEU A 198 4.12 19.63 -7.92
C LEU A 198 3.84 19.60 -9.44
N ALA A 199 3.23 18.52 -9.93
CA ALA A 199 2.63 18.55 -11.26
C ALA A 199 1.29 19.30 -11.18
N TYR A 200 1.02 20.15 -12.16
CA TYR A 200 -0.30 20.74 -12.36
C TYR A 200 -1.24 19.76 -13.07
N ALA A 201 -0.73 19.03 -14.06
CA ALA A 201 -1.51 18.11 -14.85
C ALA A 201 -0.65 16.93 -15.30
N TRP A 202 -1.31 15.79 -15.56
CA TRP A 202 -0.68 14.61 -16.15
C TRP A 202 -1.51 14.08 -17.33
N ALA A 203 -0.87 13.41 -18.27
CA ALA A 203 -1.51 12.66 -19.35
C ALA A 203 -0.58 11.52 -19.79
N MET A 204 -1.11 10.55 -20.54
CA MET A 204 -0.34 9.47 -21.14
C MET A 204 -0.65 9.33 -22.62
N ASP A 205 0.26 8.73 -23.37
CA ASP A 205 -0.06 8.25 -24.72
C ASP A 205 -1.16 7.18 -24.69
N PRO A 206 -1.88 6.94 -25.81
CA PRO A 206 -2.93 5.91 -25.87
C PRO A 206 -2.46 4.52 -25.46
N GLU A 207 -1.18 4.21 -25.68
CA GLU A 207 -0.54 2.97 -25.30
C GLU A 207 -0.24 2.89 -23.79
N GLY A 208 -0.17 4.01 -23.07
CA GLY A 208 0.09 4.09 -21.64
C GLY A 208 1.56 3.90 -21.24
N VAL A 209 2.50 3.99 -22.19
CA VAL A 209 3.95 3.80 -21.98
C VAL A 209 4.66 5.11 -21.68
N HIS A 210 4.16 6.22 -22.22
CA HIS A 210 4.73 7.55 -22.01
C HIS A 210 3.80 8.41 -21.19
N LEU A 211 4.23 8.80 -19.99
CA LEU A 211 3.53 9.72 -19.12
C LEU A 211 4.13 11.12 -19.24
N TYR A 212 3.28 12.12 -19.30
CA TYR A 212 3.64 13.52 -19.46
C TYR A 212 3.10 14.32 -18.28
N PHE A 213 3.94 15.15 -17.68
CA PHE A 213 3.59 16.03 -16.57
C PHE A 213 3.87 17.49 -16.92
N ALA A 214 2.92 18.38 -16.62
CA ALA A 214 3.14 19.82 -16.63
C ALA A 214 3.57 20.27 -15.22
N ILE A 215 4.78 20.78 -15.06
CA ILE A 215 5.37 21.12 -13.75
C ILE A 215 5.02 22.56 -13.37
N ARG A 216 4.61 22.78 -12.13
CA ARG A 216 4.28 24.12 -11.63
C ARG A 216 5.51 25.02 -11.59
N ASP A 217 5.28 26.29 -11.91
CA ASP A 217 6.25 27.36 -11.76
C ASP A 217 6.12 28.09 -10.41
N GLY A 218 7.13 28.86 -10.03
CA GLY A 218 7.14 29.70 -8.82
C GLY A 218 7.30 28.95 -7.50
N ILE A 219 7.64 27.66 -7.54
CA ILE A 219 7.95 26.84 -6.37
C ILE A 219 9.47 26.86 -6.15
N VAL A 220 9.91 26.92 -4.91
CA VAL A 220 11.33 26.85 -4.54
C VAL A 220 11.57 25.74 -3.52
N PHE A 221 12.72 25.09 -3.63
CA PHE A 221 13.35 24.35 -2.54
C PHE A 221 13.92 25.35 -1.54
N TYR A 222 13.77 25.07 -0.25
CA TYR A 222 14.41 25.83 0.81
C TYR A 222 15.47 24.97 1.48
N ASP A 223 16.73 25.40 1.37
CA ASP A 223 17.86 24.80 2.06
C ASP A 223 18.12 25.59 3.34
N PRO A 224 17.79 25.05 4.52
CA PRO A 224 17.99 25.75 5.79
C PRO A 224 19.45 25.73 6.26
N TRP A 225 20.31 24.91 5.66
CA TRP A 225 21.70 24.72 6.08
C TRP A 225 22.59 25.84 5.53
N ASP A 226 22.37 26.19 4.27
CA ASP A 226 23.00 27.33 3.60
C ASP A 226 22.11 28.58 3.57
N ASN A 227 20.86 28.46 4.06
CA ASN A 227 19.84 29.51 4.05
C ASN A 227 19.59 30.11 2.65
N ILE A 228 19.47 29.24 1.64
CA ILE A 228 19.23 29.60 0.25
C ILE A 228 17.90 29.05 -0.25
N THR A 229 17.39 29.63 -1.34
CA THR A 229 16.28 29.06 -2.09
C THR A 229 16.69 28.75 -3.51
N VAL A 230 16.20 27.62 -4.04
CA VAL A 230 16.48 27.17 -5.40
C VAL A 230 15.15 26.93 -6.11
N PRO A 231 14.90 27.54 -7.29
CA PRO A 231 13.67 27.28 -8.04
C PRO A 231 13.53 25.82 -8.44
N LEU A 232 12.32 25.27 -8.28
CA LEU A 232 11.94 23.98 -8.85
C LEU A 232 11.91 24.08 -10.38
N THR A 233 12.55 23.12 -11.04
CA THR A 233 12.54 23.01 -12.50
C THR A 233 12.15 21.59 -12.95
N PRO A 234 11.77 21.40 -14.22
CA PRO A 234 11.59 20.06 -14.80
C PRO A 234 12.84 19.16 -14.68
N LYS A 235 14.04 19.74 -14.58
CA LYS A 235 15.29 18.98 -14.42
C LYS A 235 15.37 18.32 -13.05
N ASP A 236 14.91 18.98 -11.98
CA ASP A 236 14.89 18.40 -10.63
C ASP A 236 13.99 17.17 -10.56
N VAL A 237 12.87 17.17 -11.30
CA VAL A 237 11.99 16.01 -11.43
C VAL A 237 12.69 14.84 -12.12
N VAL A 238 13.31 15.10 -13.28
CA VAL A 238 14.07 14.08 -14.02
C VAL A 238 15.22 13.53 -13.19
N TYR A 239 15.96 14.42 -12.53
CA TYR A 239 17.06 14.08 -11.65
C TYR A 239 16.58 13.19 -10.49
N SER A 240 15.49 13.55 -9.81
CA SER A 240 14.96 12.79 -8.67
C SER A 240 14.57 11.36 -9.06
N ILE A 241 13.90 11.18 -10.19
CA ILE A 241 13.53 9.85 -10.71
C ILE A 241 14.77 9.03 -11.04
N LYS A 242 15.75 9.62 -11.74
CA LYS A 242 16.99 8.93 -12.10
C LYS A 242 17.83 8.59 -10.87
N ARG A 243 17.95 9.52 -9.93
CA ARG A 243 18.62 9.33 -8.64
C ARG A 243 18.01 8.17 -7.85
N MET A 244 16.69 8.08 -7.76
CA MET A 244 16.00 6.96 -7.12
C MET A 244 16.38 5.63 -7.79
N ILE A 245 16.34 5.54 -9.12
CA ILE A 245 16.69 4.31 -9.84
C ILE A 245 18.18 3.95 -9.65
N GLU A 246 19.06 4.95 -9.58
CA GLU A 246 20.49 4.77 -9.42
C GLU A 246 20.92 4.45 -7.98
N SER A 247 20.14 4.81 -6.96
CA SER A 247 20.46 4.55 -5.55
C SER A 247 20.68 3.06 -5.27
N ALA A 248 20.00 2.18 -6.03
CA ALA A 248 20.20 0.73 -6.04
C ALA A 248 21.66 0.26 -6.18
N LYS A 249 22.54 1.10 -6.74
CA LYS A 249 23.95 0.76 -7.01
C LYS A 249 24.86 0.97 -5.80
N TYR A 250 24.46 1.81 -4.83
CA TYR A 250 25.41 2.39 -3.87
C TYR A 250 25.47 1.68 -2.52
N GLU A 251 24.40 1.05 -2.02
CA GLU A 251 24.48 0.15 -0.85
C GLU A 251 23.46 -1.02 -0.96
N LYS A 252 23.81 -2.20 -0.41
CA LYS A 252 22.94 -3.38 -0.34
C LYS A 252 22.04 -3.32 0.92
N LYS A 253 21.23 -2.27 1.05
CA LYS A 253 20.14 -2.21 2.04
C LYS A 253 18.80 -2.46 1.35
N ASP A 254 17.77 -2.78 2.14
CA ASP A 254 16.39 -2.89 1.66
C ASP A 254 15.85 -1.46 1.37
N TYR A 255 16.27 -0.89 0.24
CA TYR A 255 15.84 0.43 -0.22
C TYR A 255 14.52 0.36 -0.99
N PRO A 256 13.76 1.47 -1.06
CA PRO A 256 12.43 1.47 -1.65
C PRO A 256 12.44 1.63 -3.18
N GLU A 257 13.61 1.62 -3.84
CA GLU A 257 13.72 2.07 -5.23
C GLU A 257 13.02 1.17 -6.24
N TRP A 258 12.84 -0.11 -5.90
CA TRP A 258 12.09 -1.09 -6.69
C TRP A 258 10.66 -0.63 -7.00
N ILE A 259 10.06 0.21 -6.14
CA ILE A 259 8.72 0.79 -6.31
C ILE A 259 8.62 1.63 -7.59
N ILE A 260 9.74 2.19 -8.08
CA ILE A 260 9.80 2.94 -9.35
C ILE A 260 10.65 2.20 -10.40
N LYS A 261 11.81 1.70 -10.01
CA LYS A 261 12.83 1.12 -10.90
C LYS A 261 12.32 -0.03 -11.76
N ASP A 262 11.41 -0.86 -11.24
CA ASP A 262 10.89 -2.00 -11.97
C ASP A 262 9.90 -1.59 -13.09
N PHE A 263 9.41 -0.34 -13.05
CA PHE A 263 8.39 0.17 -13.97
C PHE A 263 8.91 1.29 -14.87
N VAL A 264 9.79 2.15 -14.37
CA VAL A 264 10.32 3.30 -15.10
C VAL A 264 11.61 2.94 -15.83
N LYS A 265 11.60 3.19 -17.14
CA LYS A 265 12.74 3.01 -18.02
C LYS A 265 13.60 4.27 -18.12
N ASP A 266 12.98 5.45 -18.24
CA ASP A 266 13.69 6.72 -18.38
C ASP A 266 12.79 7.92 -18.02
N ALA A 267 13.40 9.08 -17.78
CA ALA A 267 12.74 10.36 -17.61
C ALA A 267 13.52 11.48 -18.32
N GLU A 268 12.80 12.41 -18.97
CA GLU A 268 13.41 13.53 -19.68
C GLU A 268 12.54 14.79 -19.69
N VAL A 269 13.17 15.95 -19.89
CA VAL A 269 12.48 17.22 -20.05
C VAL A 269 12.01 17.35 -21.49
N VAL A 270 10.78 17.81 -21.68
CA VAL A 270 10.18 18.04 -23.00
C VAL A 270 10.00 19.53 -23.22
N SER A 271 10.44 20.03 -24.38
CA SER A 271 10.23 21.44 -24.74
C SER A 271 8.76 21.74 -24.98
N GLU A 272 8.31 22.98 -24.77
CA GLU A 272 6.90 23.34 -25.01
C GLU A 272 6.47 23.08 -26.46
N SER A 273 7.34 23.38 -27.43
CA SER A 273 7.07 23.15 -28.85
C SER A 273 6.90 21.67 -29.19
N GLU A 274 7.66 20.79 -28.52
CA GLU A 274 7.54 19.35 -28.67
C GLU A 274 6.31 18.82 -27.95
N MET A 275 6.03 19.30 -26.73
CA MET A 275 4.83 18.94 -25.99
C MET A 275 3.56 19.30 -26.79
N ALA A 276 3.53 20.46 -27.44
CA ALA A 276 2.43 20.86 -28.33
C ALA A 276 2.21 19.87 -29.49
N LYS A 277 3.29 19.36 -30.10
CA LYS A 277 3.24 18.33 -31.17
C LYS A 277 2.82 16.96 -30.65
N ILE A 278 3.22 16.61 -29.42
CA ILE A 278 2.84 15.35 -28.80
C ILE A 278 1.36 15.37 -28.47
N ILE A 279 0.89 16.42 -27.79
CA ILE A 279 -0.50 16.48 -27.34
C ILE A 279 -1.49 16.61 -28.50
N SER A 280 -1.10 17.23 -29.62
CA SER A 280 -1.96 17.31 -30.81
C SER A 280 -2.31 15.94 -31.41
N LYS A 281 -1.54 14.89 -31.11
CA LYS A 281 -1.87 13.50 -31.50
C LYS A 281 -3.02 12.91 -30.66
N GLY A 282 -3.34 13.54 -29.53
CA GLY A 282 -4.36 13.12 -28.58
C GLY A 282 -3.77 12.24 -27.48
N LEU A 283 -3.58 12.83 -26.30
CA LEU A 283 -3.20 12.10 -25.09
C LEU A 283 -4.43 11.73 -24.28
N ILE A 284 -4.27 10.76 -23.40
CA ILE A 284 -5.27 10.30 -22.45
C ILE A 284 -4.92 10.83 -21.06
N ALA A 285 -5.78 11.64 -20.46
CA ALA A 285 -5.66 12.08 -19.08
C ALA A 285 -6.57 11.22 -18.19
N PRO A 286 -6.03 10.28 -17.39
CA PRO A 286 -6.81 9.55 -16.39
C PRO A 286 -7.07 10.47 -15.20
N VAL A 287 -8.33 10.86 -15.00
CA VAL A 287 -8.76 11.80 -13.95
C VAL A 287 -10.00 11.25 -13.25
N LEU A 288 -9.90 11.05 -11.94
CA LEU A 288 -11.01 10.62 -11.06
C LEU A 288 -11.73 9.35 -11.58
N GLY A 289 -10.94 8.33 -11.97
CA GLY A 289 -11.45 7.05 -12.46
C GLY A 289 -12.02 7.07 -13.89
N ARG A 290 -11.76 8.13 -14.68
CA ARG A 290 -12.18 8.24 -16.08
C ARG A 290 -11.04 8.70 -16.98
N ASN A 291 -11.07 8.26 -18.22
CA ASN A 291 -10.10 8.67 -19.24
C ASN A 291 -10.68 9.80 -20.10
N TYR A 292 -9.94 10.91 -20.22
CA TYR A 292 -10.29 12.04 -21.07
C TYR A 292 -9.26 12.18 -22.19
N ARG A 293 -9.72 12.33 -23.43
CA ARG A 293 -8.81 12.67 -24.53
C ARG A 293 -8.54 14.17 -24.51
N VAL A 294 -7.27 14.57 -24.57
CA VAL A 294 -6.84 15.97 -24.63
C VAL A 294 -5.94 16.19 -25.83
N THR A 295 -6.11 17.30 -26.52
CA THR A 295 -5.44 17.58 -27.81
C THR A 295 -4.62 18.86 -27.81
N THR A 296 -4.79 19.72 -26.81
CA THR A 296 -4.02 20.96 -26.67
C THR A 296 -3.58 21.18 -25.22
N ILE A 297 -2.48 21.90 -25.02
CA ILE A 297 -1.99 22.25 -23.67
C ILE A 297 -3.07 23.03 -22.88
N PRO A 298 -3.74 24.07 -23.43
CA PRO A 298 -4.77 24.80 -22.69
C PRO A 298 -5.95 23.92 -22.25
N GLU A 299 -6.43 23.02 -23.12
CA GLU A 299 -7.48 22.06 -22.81
C GLU A 299 -7.07 21.13 -21.68
N TRP A 300 -5.84 20.59 -21.75
CA TRP A 300 -5.29 19.70 -20.73
C TRP A 300 -5.19 20.37 -19.36
N LEU A 301 -4.62 21.57 -19.30
CA LEU A 301 -4.51 22.31 -18.04
C LEU A 301 -5.90 22.73 -17.51
N TYR A 302 -6.83 23.10 -18.39
CA TYR A 302 -8.20 23.44 -18.00
C TYR A 302 -8.94 22.27 -17.36
N LEU A 303 -8.85 21.07 -17.96
CA LEU A 303 -9.46 19.85 -17.43
C LEU A 303 -9.05 19.63 -15.98
N PHE A 304 -7.76 19.71 -15.67
CA PHE A 304 -7.24 19.50 -14.32
C PHE A 304 -7.74 20.56 -13.35
N ARG A 305 -7.71 21.85 -13.75
CA ARG A 305 -8.24 22.94 -12.94
C ARG A 305 -9.69 22.71 -12.53
N GLU A 306 -10.53 22.29 -13.47
CA GLU A 306 -11.94 22.02 -13.18
C GLU A 306 -12.11 20.82 -12.26
N LYS A 307 -11.48 19.69 -12.61
CA LYS A 307 -11.69 18.42 -11.90
C LYS A 307 -11.11 18.41 -10.49
N PHE A 308 -10.05 19.18 -10.24
CA PHE A 308 -9.36 19.23 -8.94
C PHE A 308 -9.54 20.57 -8.21
N SER A 309 -10.56 21.36 -8.55
CA SER A 309 -10.90 22.62 -7.86
C SER A 309 -11.22 22.46 -6.37
N TYR A 310 -11.54 21.24 -5.91
CA TYR A 310 -11.73 20.95 -4.49
C TYR A 310 -10.40 20.93 -3.71
N VAL A 311 -9.27 20.68 -4.39
CA VAL A 311 -7.92 20.65 -3.78
C VAL A 311 -7.43 22.10 -3.60
N PRO A 312 -7.16 22.56 -2.36
CA PRO A 312 -7.00 23.98 -2.10
C PRO A 312 -5.85 24.66 -2.88
N TRP A 313 -4.71 23.98 -3.05
CA TRP A 313 -3.55 24.49 -3.82
C TRP A 313 -3.70 24.33 -5.34
N HIS A 314 -4.79 23.74 -5.83
CA HIS A 314 -5.05 23.56 -7.26
C HIS A 314 -6.17 24.48 -7.79
N ARG A 315 -6.83 25.25 -6.92
CA ARG A 315 -7.92 26.18 -7.28
C ARG A 315 -7.51 27.29 -8.24
N THR A 316 -6.28 27.76 -8.15
CA THR A 316 -5.81 28.92 -8.90
C THR A 316 -5.08 28.52 -10.17
N LYS A 317 -5.15 29.38 -11.19
CA LYS A 317 -4.30 29.26 -12.37
C LYS A 317 -2.84 29.43 -11.94
N THR A 318 -1.97 28.58 -12.46
CA THR A 318 -0.52 28.68 -12.25
C THR A 318 0.19 28.75 -13.60
N LYS A 319 1.38 29.35 -13.60
CA LYS A 319 2.34 29.20 -14.69
C LYS A 319 2.95 27.79 -14.66
N ILE A 320 3.44 27.34 -15.80
CA ILE A 320 4.09 26.04 -15.99
C ILE A 320 5.57 26.28 -16.26
N ALA A 321 6.45 25.68 -15.45
CA ALA A 321 7.91 25.81 -15.59
C ALA A 321 8.46 24.96 -16.75
N GLY A 322 7.71 23.93 -17.14
CA GLY A 322 7.99 23.09 -18.30
C GLY A 322 7.34 21.72 -18.17
N TYR A 323 7.77 20.78 -19.00
CA TYR A 323 7.14 19.47 -19.13
C TYR A 323 8.16 18.35 -18.92
N VAL A 324 7.70 17.26 -18.32
CA VAL A 324 8.51 16.04 -18.09
C VAL A 324 7.81 14.86 -18.74
N LYS A 325 8.59 14.04 -19.45
CA LYS A 325 8.15 12.72 -19.93
C LYS A 325 8.80 11.64 -19.09
N ILE A 326 8.00 10.71 -18.58
CA ILE A 326 8.44 9.46 -17.95
C ILE A 326 8.09 8.33 -18.92
N THR A 327 9.07 7.50 -19.26
CA THR A 327 8.88 6.31 -20.11
C THR A 327 8.87 5.06 -19.24
N LEU A 328 7.83 4.25 -19.38
CA LEU A 328 7.71 2.98 -18.68
C LEU A 328 8.26 1.81 -19.50
N TYR A 329 8.58 0.69 -18.86
CA TYR A 329 8.86 -0.56 -19.57
C TYR A 329 7.61 -1.15 -20.23
N LYS A 330 6.44 -0.96 -19.58
CA LYS A 330 5.12 -1.41 -20.01
C LYS A 330 4.05 -0.46 -19.46
N PRO A 331 2.84 -0.46 -20.03
CA PRO A 331 1.75 0.35 -19.51
C PRO A 331 1.41 -0.04 -18.07
N TYR A 332 1.51 0.90 -17.12
CA TYR A 332 1.31 0.60 -15.70
C TYR A 332 0.58 1.74 -15.00
N LEU A 333 -0.75 1.62 -14.87
CA LEU A 333 -1.60 2.69 -14.34
C LEU A 333 -1.26 3.06 -12.88
N ALA A 334 -0.79 2.09 -12.09
CA ALA A 334 -0.42 2.29 -10.70
C ALA A 334 0.85 3.14 -10.51
N ILE A 335 1.58 3.48 -11.59
CA ILE A 335 2.75 4.35 -11.48
C ILE A 335 2.44 5.70 -10.81
N LEU A 336 1.23 6.24 -10.99
CA LEU A 336 0.82 7.46 -10.31
C LEU A 336 0.70 7.25 -8.80
N ALA A 337 0.27 6.07 -8.35
CA ALA A 337 0.24 5.72 -6.93
C ALA A 337 1.66 5.56 -6.36
N CYS A 338 2.59 4.95 -7.13
CA CYS A 338 4.01 4.88 -6.77
C CYS A 338 4.64 6.27 -6.65
N LEU A 339 4.38 7.16 -7.62
CA LEU A 339 4.85 8.55 -7.57
C LEU A 339 4.13 9.39 -6.49
N ALA A 340 3.06 8.85 -5.90
CA ALA A 340 2.36 9.39 -4.74
C ALA A 340 2.79 8.73 -3.42
N SER A 341 3.90 8.00 -3.37
CA SER A 341 4.58 7.64 -2.12
C SER A 341 5.93 8.35 -2.01
N ASN A 342 6.68 8.13 -0.94
CA ASN A 342 7.94 8.84 -0.65
C ASN A 342 9.00 8.68 -1.74
N VAL A 343 8.96 7.60 -2.51
CA VAL A 343 9.87 7.42 -3.66
C VAL A 343 9.62 8.42 -4.79
N GLY A 344 8.44 9.06 -4.81
CA GLY A 344 8.10 10.13 -5.73
C GLY A 344 8.49 11.53 -5.26
N ASP A 345 9.06 11.67 -4.05
CA ASP A 345 9.49 12.95 -3.49
C ASP A 345 10.59 13.57 -4.36
N ILE A 346 10.43 14.86 -4.68
CA ILE A 346 11.37 15.58 -5.54
C ILE A 346 12.41 16.28 -4.67
N VAL A 347 13.68 16.07 -5.04
CA VAL A 347 14.86 16.73 -4.45
C VAL A 347 15.49 17.70 -5.45
N SER A 348 16.28 18.66 -4.97
CA SER A 348 16.96 19.62 -5.84
C SER A 348 18.29 19.07 -6.36
N GLU A 349 18.44 19.03 -7.69
CA GLU A 349 19.69 18.66 -8.35
C GLU A 349 20.83 19.61 -7.95
N LYS A 350 20.53 20.91 -7.90
CA LYS A 350 21.52 21.94 -7.57
C LYS A 350 21.99 21.86 -6.13
N VAL A 351 21.09 21.65 -5.17
CA VAL A 351 21.46 21.49 -3.76
C VAL A 351 22.34 20.25 -3.58
N ILE A 352 21.95 19.12 -4.18
CA ILE A 352 22.77 17.91 -4.11
C ILE A 352 24.13 18.11 -4.77
N ALA A 353 24.21 18.84 -5.89
CA ALA A 353 25.49 19.16 -6.52
C ALA A 353 26.43 20.03 -5.66
N ILE A 354 25.89 20.80 -4.70
CA ILE A 354 26.70 21.56 -3.73
C ILE A 354 27.31 20.64 -2.67
N HIS A 355 26.55 19.62 -2.24
CA HIS A 355 26.90 18.79 -1.08
C HIS A 355 27.38 17.37 -1.41
N ASN A 356 27.30 16.94 -2.68
CA ASN A 356 27.76 15.62 -3.10
C ASN A 356 29.29 15.52 -3.12
N SER A 357 29.80 14.29 -3.22
CA SER A 357 31.24 14.03 -3.32
C SER A 357 31.52 12.79 -4.18
N THR A 358 32.78 12.53 -4.49
CA THR A 358 33.17 11.29 -5.20
C THR A 358 32.79 10.02 -4.43
N LYS A 359 32.69 10.08 -3.10
CA LYS A 359 32.27 8.95 -2.23
C LYS A 359 30.77 8.92 -1.97
N ASP A 360 30.05 9.98 -2.32
CA ASP A 360 28.60 10.09 -2.20
C ASP A 360 28.05 10.92 -3.38
N PRO A 361 28.10 10.38 -4.61
CA PRO A 361 27.81 11.16 -5.83
C PRO A 361 26.34 11.55 -5.95
N LEU A 362 25.45 10.81 -5.27
CA LEU A 362 24.02 11.08 -5.22
C LEU A 362 23.61 11.87 -3.95
N GLY A 363 24.56 12.25 -3.09
CA GLY A 363 24.27 12.95 -1.83
C GLY A 363 23.38 12.14 -0.88
N LEU A 364 23.41 10.80 -0.95
CA LEU A 364 22.59 9.91 -0.15
C LEU A 364 22.86 10.12 1.35
N LYS A 365 24.15 10.12 1.74
CA LYS A 365 24.57 10.23 3.14
C LYS A 365 24.35 11.62 3.70
N TRP A 366 24.50 12.64 2.87
CA TRP A 366 24.24 14.01 3.31
C TRP A 366 22.74 14.24 3.53
N LEU A 367 21.89 13.83 2.58
CA LEU A 367 20.44 13.97 2.69
C LEU A 367 19.80 13.13 3.80
N ASP A 368 20.50 12.11 4.32
CA ASP A 368 20.04 11.33 5.48
C ASP A 368 19.66 12.23 6.66
N GLU A 369 20.44 13.28 6.92
CA GLU A 369 20.24 14.20 8.05
C GLU A 369 19.97 15.65 7.62
N HIS A 370 20.15 15.97 6.34
CA HIS A 370 20.03 17.32 5.80
C HIS A 370 18.92 17.44 4.74
N PRO A 371 17.66 17.06 5.05
CA PRO A 371 16.61 17.03 4.04
C PRO A 371 16.29 18.44 3.50
N VAL A 372 16.24 18.56 2.17
CA VAL A 372 15.93 19.83 1.47
C VAL A 372 14.80 19.61 0.48
N GLY A 373 13.69 20.30 0.70
CA GLY A 373 12.46 20.09 -0.06
C GLY A 373 11.64 21.36 -0.28
N THR A 374 10.48 21.19 -0.90
CA THR A 374 9.50 22.26 -1.18
C THR A 374 8.30 22.24 -0.23
N GLY A 375 8.32 21.32 0.75
CA GLY A 375 7.20 21.00 1.62
C GLY A 375 6.84 22.09 2.62
N ALA A 376 5.82 21.80 3.41
CA ALA A 376 5.24 22.73 4.38
C ALA A 376 6.14 23.01 5.58
N TYR A 377 7.06 22.12 5.88
CA TYR A 377 8.00 22.22 6.99
C TYR A 377 9.42 21.98 6.49
N TYR A 378 10.39 22.46 7.26
CA TYR A 378 11.80 22.12 7.08
C TYR A 378 12.38 21.66 8.42
N LEU A 379 13.41 20.83 8.37
CA LEU A 379 14.13 20.38 9.55
C LEU A 379 15.00 21.53 10.08
N VAL A 380 14.95 21.77 11.39
CA VAL A 380 15.79 22.74 12.10
C VAL A 380 16.91 22.04 12.84
N GLU A 381 16.57 20.96 13.55
CA GLU A 381 17.51 20.21 14.37
C GLU A 381 17.03 18.77 14.47
N TRP A 382 17.96 17.83 14.33
CA TRP A 382 17.77 16.44 14.73
C TRP A 382 18.82 16.11 15.79
N LYS A 383 18.35 15.80 16.99
CA LYS A 383 19.18 15.27 18.06
C LYS A 383 18.86 13.79 18.26
N HIS A 384 19.78 12.95 17.79
CA HIS A 384 19.60 11.49 17.79
C HIS A 384 19.15 10.92 19.13
N GLU A 385 18.26 9.92 19.06
CA GLU A 385 17.59 9.25 20.17
C GLU A 385 16.84 10.18 21.14
N ARG A 386 16.65 11.47 20.80
CA ARG A 386 16.03 12.47 21.68
C ARG A 386 14.87 13.18 21.02
N TYR A 387 15.11 13.96 19.97
CA TYR A 387 14.07 14.74 19.31
C TYR A 387 14.44 15.24 17.91
N LEU A 388 13.41 15.58 17.14
CA LEU A 388 13.50 16.38 15.92
C LEU A 388 12.65 17.65 16.06
N ILE A 389 13.14 18.76 15.50
CA ILE A 389 12.42 20.03 15.45
C ILE A 389 12.22 20.40 13.99
N LEU A 390 10.96 20.54 13.58
CA LEU A 390 10.58 21.07 12.28
C LEU A 390 9.91 22.44 12.46
N ARG A 391 10.12 23.34 11.51
CA ARG A 391 9.42 24.65 11.47
C ARG A 391 8.66 24.84 10.17
N ALA A 392 7.60 25.62 10.24
CA ALA A 392 6.82 25.98 9.06
C ALA A 392 7.74 26.65 8.03
N ASN A 393 7.77 26.10 6.81
CA ASN A 393 8.59 26.61 5.72
C ASN A 393 8.04 27.98 5.27
N PRO A 394 8.81 29.07 5.42
CA PRO A 394 8.36 30.40 5.01
C PRO A 394 8.13 30.51 3.49
N TYR A 395 8.75 29.62 2.71
CA TYR A 395 8.64 29.56 1.26
C TYR A 395 7.65 28.48 0.76
N TYR A 396 6.92 27.83 1.67
CA TYR A 396 5.94 26.81 1.25
C TYR A 396 4.98 27.39 0.23
N TRP A 397 4.81 26.74 -0.91
CA TRP A 397 4.01 27.23 -2.03
C TRP A 397 2.52 26.92 -1.86
N GLY A 398 2.18 25.80 -1.24
CA GLY A 398 0.80 25.30 -1.13
C GLY A 398 -0.10 26.12 -0.21
N TYR A 399 -1.38 25.74 -0.17
CA TYR A 399 -2.41 26.33 0.69
C TYR A 399 -3.29 25.22 1.31
N PRO A 400 -3.76 25.34 2.57
CA PRO A 400 -3.48 26.42 3.51
C PRO A 400 -2.02 26.46 3.94
N LYS A 401 -1.56 27.62 4.42
CA LYS A 401 -0.24 27.72 5.06
C LYS A 401 -0.27 27.01 6.41
N PRO A 402 0.87 26.45 6.87
CA PRO A 402 0.95 25.78 8.16
C PRO A 402 0.49 26.69 9.30
N LYS A 403 -0.46 26.19 10.09
CA LYS A 403 -0.96 26.88 11.28
C LYS A 403 -0.03 26.65 12.48
N ILE A 404 0.47 25.42 12.62
CA ILE A 404 1.53 25.09 13.56
C ILE A 404 2.86 25.60 13.01
N LYS A 405 3.54 26.46 13.76
CA LYS A 405 4.83 27.07 13.39
C LYS A 405 6.03 26.24 13.78
N GLU A 406 5.91 25.46 14.86
CA GLU A 406 6.96 24.55 15.32
C GLU A 406 6.37 23.17 15.65
N TYR A 407 6.93 22.13 15.07
CA TYR A 407 6.61 20.73 15.34
C TYR A 407 7.81 20.06 15.99
N ILE A 408 7.61 19.46 17.16
CA ILE A 408 8.65 18.76 17.90
C ILE A 408 8.24 17.30 18.02
N GLU A 409 9.03 16.43 17.42
CA GLU A 409 8.91 14.98 17.58
C GLU A 409 9.90 14.54 18.65
N LYS A 410 9.40 13.97 19.76
CA LYS A 410 10.23 13.47 20.87
C LYS A 410 10.27 11.95 20.85
N VAL A 411 11.47 11.40 20.85
CA VAL A 411 11.71 9.96 20.94
C VAL A 411 11.59 9.54 22.40
N VAL A 412 10.60 8.70 22.70
CA VAL A 412 10.33 8.21 24.05
C VAL A 412 10.01 6.72 23.95
N PRO A 413 10.99 5.82 24.04
CA PRO A 413 10.77 4.38 23.82
C PRO A 413 9.78 3.75 24.80
N GLU A 414 9.80 4.16 26.07
CA GLU A 414 8.97 3.59 27.12
C GLU A 414 7.51 4.06 27.02
N GLU A 415 6.59 3.14 26.72
CA GLU A 415 5.17 3.46 26.57
C GLU A 415 4.56 4.12 27.81
N GLN A 416 4.91 3.65 29.03
CA GLN A 416 4.34 4.22 30.26
C GLN A 416 4.79 5.68 30.45
N THR A 417 6.00 6.03 30.02
CA THR A 417 6.48 7.42 30.01
C THR A 417 5.67 8.24 29.01
N ARG A 418 5.42 7.74 27.79
CA ARG A 418 4.57 8.44 26.81
C ARG A 418 3.17 8.69 27.35
N ILE A 419 2.54 7.68 27.95
CA ILE A 419 1.21 7.82 28.57
C ILE A 419 1.24 8.86 29.69
N MET A 420 2.25 8.83 30.57
CA MET A 420 2.38 9.81 31.65
C MET A 420 2.50 11.25 31.12
N VAL A 421 3.36 11.47 30.12
CA VAL A 421 3.58 12.79 29.51
C VAL A 421 2.32 13.28 28.79
N LEU A 422 1.63 12.39 28.05
CA LEU A 422 0.34 12.71 27.44
C LEU A 422 -0.69 13.08 28.50
N SER A 423 -0.83 12.29 29.58
CA SER A 423 -1.82 12.53 30.62
C SER A 423 -1.63 13.83 31.39
N LYS A 424 -0.40 14.33 31.49
CA LYS A 424 -0.08 15.63 32.11
C LYS A 424 -0.37 16.83 31.21
N GLY A 425 -0.58 16.62 29.91
CA GLY A 425 -0.68 17.70 28.92
C GLY A 425 0.67 18.25 28.45
N ASP A 426 1.77 17.57 28.79
CA ASP A 426 3.13 17.98 28.40
C ASP A 426 3.43 17.71 26.93
N ALA A 427 2.69 16.80 26.30
CA ALA A 427 2.67 16.55 24.86
C ALA A 427 1.25 16.61 24.30
N ASP A 428 1.15 16.88 23.00
CA ASP A 428 -0.12 17.11 22.31
C ASP A 428 -0.68 15.85 21.65
N MET A 429 0.22 14.98 21.19
CA MET A 429 -0.07 13.75 20.45
C MET A 429 0.97 12.68 20.77
N GLY A 430 0.67 11.40 20.57
CA GLY A 430 1.70 10.36 20.70
C GLY A 430 1.29 8.96 20.26
N VAL A 431 2.28 8.08 20.11
CA VAL A 431 2.05 6.67 19.81
C VAL A 431 1.74 5.89 21.08
N VAL A 432 0.56 5.29 21.14
CA VAL A 432 0.10 4.46 22.27
C VAL A 432 -0.38 3.13 21.70
N ALA A 433 0.04 2.01 22.29
CA ALA A 433 -0.40 0.73 21.77
C ALA A 433 -1.90 0.53 22.06
N PRO A 434 -2.63 -0.14 21.15
CA PRO A 434 -4.02 -0.55 21.34
C PRO A 434 -4.36 -1.11 22.73
N ALA A 435 -3.45 -1.89 23.32
CA ALA A 435 -3.66 -2.53 24.62
C ALA A 435 -3.66 -1.56 25.80
N SER A 436 -3.09 -0.36 25.63
CA SER A 436 -2.89 0.64 26.69
C SER A 436 -3.77 1.89 26.51
N GLU A 437 -4.53 2.01 25.41
CA GLU A 437 -5.34 3.20 25.11
C GLU A 437 -6.33 3.56 26.23
N TYR A 438 -6.90 2.55 26.90
CA TYR A 438 -7.84 2.73 28.02
C TYR A 438 -7.26 3.58 29.17
N LYS A 439 -5.93 3.65 29.30
CA LYS A 439 -5.26 4.47 30.32
C LYS A 439 -5.39 5.98 30.07
N LEU A 440 -5.72 6.37 28.84
CA LEU A 440 -5.94 7.75 28.42
C LEU A 440 -7.43 8.09 28.32
N GLU A 441 -8.32 7.12 28.55
CA GLU A 441 -9.76 7.33 28.53
C GLU A 441 -10.19 8.18 29.73
N GLY A 442 -10.96 9.23 29.47
CA GLY A 442 -11.42 10.15 30.52
C GLY A 442 -10.34 11.09 31.08
N VAL A 443 -9.10 11.01 30.58
CA VAL A 443 -8.03 11.91 31.02
C VAL A 443 -8.34 13.36 30.61
N THR A 444 -8.20 14.27 31.58
CA THR A 444 -8.46 15.71 31.41
C THR A 444 -7.37 16.55 32.03
N VAL A 445 -7.19 17.77 31.51
CA VAL A 445 -6.33 18.80 32.12
C VAL A 445 -7.01 20.16 32.05
N LYS A 446 -6.64 21.06 32.97
CA LYS A 446 -7.13 22.44 33.00
C LYS A 446 -6.08 23.38 32.42
N TYR A 447 -6.46 24.16 31.41
CA TYR A 447 -5.59 25.17 30.81
C TYR A 447 -6.42 26.31 30.21
N GLY A 448 -5.95 27.55 30.35
CA GLY A 448 -6.62 28.72 29.75
C GLY A 448 -8.05 28.93 30.23
N GLY A 449 -8.34 28.58 31.49
CA GLY A 449 -9.69 28.64 32.07
C GLY A 449 -10.67 27.59 31.54
N ARG A 450 -10.19 26.59 30.78
CA ARG A 450 -11.00 25.51 30.22
C ARG A 450 -10.49 24.14 30.69
N THR A 451 -11.38 23.17 30.70
CA THR A 451 -11.01 21.75 30.80
C THR A 451 -10.88 21.21 29.39
N TRP A 452 -9.80 20.49 29.15
CA TRP A 452 -9.52 19.84 27.88
C TRP A 452 -9.49 18.33 28.10
N HIS A 453 -10.00 17.60 27.11
CA HIS A 453 -10.12 16.16 27.14
C HIS A 453 -9.14 15.50 26.17
N PHE A 454 -8.56 14.38 26.59
CA PHE A 454 -7.81 13.53 25.69
C PHE A 454 -8.76 12.83 24.70
N ARG A 455 -8.39 12.82 23.42
CA ARG A 455 -9.17 12.27 22.31
C ARG A 455 -8.45 11.07 21.71
N MET A 456 -9.25 10.05 21.43
CA MET A 456 -8.81 8.82 20.78
C MET A 456 -9.78 8.42 19.65
N PRO A 457 -10.10 9.29 18.68
CA PRO A 457 -11.06 8.92 17.64
C PRO A 457 -10.48 7.84 16.72
N TRP A 458 -11.39 7.01 16.21
CA TRP A 458 -11.11 6.17 15.05
C TRP A 458 -10.95 7.05 13.81
N VAL A 459 -9.88 6.86 13.06
CA VAL A 459 -9.65 7.58 11.79
C VAL A 459 -10.02 6.78 10.55
N GLY A 460 -10.54 5.56 10.74
CA GLY A 460 -10.99 4.67 9.67
C GLY A 460 -10.05 3.49 9.45
N ALA A 461 -10.32 2.74 8.39
CA ALA A 461 -9.49 1.62 7.95
C ALA A 461 -8.17 2.17 7.40
N THR A 462 -7.06 1.68 7.94
CA THR A 462 -5.76 1.74 7.26
C THR A 462 -5.75 0.69 6.14
N PHE A 463 -4.72 0.67 5.31
CA PHE A 463 -4.55 -0.44 4.37
C PHE A 463 -3.70 -1.58 4.93
N ASP A 464 -3.38 -1.55 6.22
CA ASP A 464 -2.66 -2.64 6.86
C ASP A 464 -3.59 -3.84 7.02
N ILE A 465 -3.18 -5.00 6.55
CA ILE A 465 -3.94 -6.23 6.66
C ILE A 465 -3.19 -7.27 7.48
N LEU A 466 -3.90 -8.09 8.24
CA LEU A 466 -3.36 -9.24 8.95
C LEU A 466 -3.95 -10.52 8.38
N PHE A 467 -3.12 -11.55 8.19
CA PHE A 467 -3.54 -12.80 7.57
C PHE A 467 -2.66 -13.99 7.99
N ILE A 468 -3.15 -15.19 7.69
CA ILE A 468 -2.48 -16.47 7.94
C ILE A 468 -2.06 -17.04 6.59
N VAL A 469 -0.77 -17.32 6.45
CA VAL A 469 -0.18 -17.91 5.25
C VAL A 469 -0.03 -19.41 5.46
N LEU A 470 -0.47 -20.18 4.47
CA LEU A 470 -0.35 -21.64 4.44
C LEU A 470 0.68 -22.02 3.36
N ASN A 471 1.54 -23.01 3.61
CA ASN A 471 2.48 -23.48 2.59
C ASN A 471 1.78 -24.42 1.60
N ASN A 472 1.26 -23.87 0.51
CA ASN A 472 0.42 -24.59 -0.46
C ASN A 472 1.20 -25.62 -1.30
N MET A 473 2.53 -25.65 -1.22
CA MET A 473 3.35 -26.69 -1.86
C MET A 473 3.36 -28.01 -1.10
N ARG A 474 2.87 -28.06 0.15
CA ARG A 474 2.98 -29.23 1.02
C ARG A 474 1.61 -29.74 1.45
N ALA A 475 1.49 -31.06 1.61
CA ALA A 475 0.32 -31.64 2.24
C ALA A 475 0.29 -31.24 3.73
N PRO A 476 -0.89 -30.96 4.31
CA PRO A 476 -2.22 -31.09 3.70
C PRO A 476 -2.73 -29.80 3.03
N PHE A 477 -1.95 -28.71 3.04
CA PHE A 477 -2.37 -27.39 2.55
C PHE A 477 -2.48 -27.29 1.03
N ASN A 478 -1.90 -28.22 0.27
CA ASN A 478 -2.13 -28.33 -1.16
C ASN A 478 -3.58 -28.71 -1.52
N ASN A 479 -4.41 -29.14 -0.55
CA ASN A 479 -5.83 -29.43 -0.74
C ASN A 479 -6.72 -28.25 -0.30
N THR A 480 -7.49 -27.68 -1.25
CA THR A 480 -8.38 -26.54 -0.99
C THR A 480 -9.44 -26.83 0.09
N LEU A 481 -9.97 -28.06 0.16
CA LEU A 481 -10.97 -28.41 1.18
C LEU A 481 -10.39 -28.34 2.60
N VAL A 482 -9.10 -28.68 2.76
CA VAL A 482 -8.39 -28.54 4.03
C VAL A 482 -8.26 -27.07 4.40
N ARG A 483 -7.83 -26.21 3.46
CA ARG A 483 -7.70 -24.75 3.72
C ARG A 483 -9.04 -24.12 4.11
N GLN A 484 -10.12 -24.51 3.45
CA GLN A 484 -11.48 -24.10 3.81
C GLN A 484 -11.90 -24.61 5.19
N ALA A 485 -11.61 -25.87 5.53
CA ALA A 485 -11.90 -26.42 6.85
C ALA A 485 -11.17 -25.65 7.95
N LEU A 486 -9.87 -25.37 7.75
CA LEU A 486 -9.07 -24.58 8.68
C LEU A 486 -9.64 -23.17 8.88
N ALA A 487 -10.12 -22.52 7.81
CA ALA A 487 -10.77 -21.22 7.89
C ALA A 487 -12.11 -21.26 8.67
N TYR A 488 -12.96 -22.28 8.45
CA TYR A 488 -14.19 -22.47 9.23
C TYR A 488 -13.92 -22.81 10.71
N ALA A 489 -12.76 -23.35 11.05
CA ALA A 489 -12.36 -23.60 12.43
C ALA A 489 -11.82 -22.35 13.15
N ILE A 490 -11.68 -21.19 12.49
CA ILE A 490 -11.17 -19.97 13.13
C ILE A 490 -12.28 -19.27 13.92
N PRO A 491 -12.06 -18.93 15.21
CA PRO A 491 -13.05 -18.26 16.04
C PRO A 491 -13.03 -16.73 15.78
N TYR A 492 -13.38 -16.31 14.57
CA TYR A 492 -13.26 -14.90 14.11
C TYR A 492 -13.89 -13.88 15.07
N GLU A 493 -15.13 -14.10 15.52
CA GLU A 493 -15.82 -13.19 16.46
C GLU A 493 -15.07 -13.04 17.78
N PHE A 494 -14.50 -14.13 18.29
CA PHE A 494 -13.68 -14.09 19.50
C PHE A 494 -12.40 -13.29 19.27
N ILE A 495 -11.76 -13.45 18.10
CA ILE A 495 -10.56 -12.69 17.72
C ILE A 495 -10.91 -11.20 17.62
N TYR A 496 -11.96 -10.80 16.89
CA TYR A 496 -12.35 -9.39 16.75
C TYR A 496 -12.65 -8.73 18.11
N LYS A 497 -13.38 -9.43 18.98
CA LYS A 497 -13.78 -8.90 20.30
C LYS A 497 -12.63 -8.85 21.29
N ASN A 498 -11.88 -9.94 21.45
CA ASN A 498 -10.98 -10.12 22.60
C ASN A 498 -9.49 -9.91 22.26
N VAL A 499 -9.10 -10.20 21.02
CA VAL A 499 -7.71 -10.03 20.57
C VAL A 499 -7.53 -8.66 19.90
N PHE A 500 -8.34 -8.37 18.88
CA PHE A 500 -8.24 -7.10 18.16
C PHE A 500 -8.89 -5.93 18.90
N ARG A 501 -9.86 -6.18 19.79
CA ARG A 501 -10.51 -5.14 20.62
C ARG A 501 -10.99 -3.94 19.81
N GLY A 502 -11.51 -4.19 18.62
CA GLY A 502 -11.98 -3.16 17.71
C GLY A 502 -10.91 -2.49 16.86
N HIS A 503 -9.61 -2.83 16.93
CA HIS A 503 -8.53 -2.28 16.09
C HIS A 503 -8.42 -2.90 14.70
N TYR A 504 -9.20 -3.93 14.43
CA TYR A 504 -9.31 -4.53 13.10
C TYR A 504 -10.77 -4.69 12.76
N GLU A 505 -11.09 -4.52 11.50
CA GLU A 505 -12.38 -4.89 10.93
C GLU A 505 -12.24 -6.11 10.01
N PRO A 506 -13.34 -6.84 9.74
CA PRO A 506 -13.28 -8.01 8.89
C PRO A 506 -12.82 -7.70 7.47
N LEU A 507 -11.93 -8.55 6.95
CA LEU A 507 -11.47 -8.54 5.57
C LEU A 507 -11.60 -9.96 5.00
N TYR A 508 -12.13 -10.08 3.78
CA TYR A 508 -12.49 -11.39 3.20
C TYR A 508 -11.68 -11.76 1.95
N GLY A 509 -10.71 -10.94 1.56
CA GLY A 509 -9.91 -11.18 0.36
C GLY A 509 -8.63 -10.35 0.35
N VAL A 510 -7.87 -10.47 -0.74
CA VAL A 510 -6.54 -9.86 -0.86
C VAL A 510 -6.56 -8.33 -0.95
N ILE A 511 -7.65 -7.75 -1.49
CA ILE A 511 -7.74 -6.29 -1.68
C ILE A 511 -8.33 -5.64 -0.42
N PRO A 512 -7.66 -4.65 0.21
CA PRO A 512 -8.21 -3.91 1.33
C PRO A 512 -9.46 -3.08 0.98
N LYS A 513 -10.33 -2.87 1.97
CA LYS A 513 -11.46 -1.92 1.89
C LYS A 513 -10.95 -0.52 1.57
N GLY A 514 -11.61 0.15 0.64
CA GLY A 514 -11.27 1.51 0.23
C GLY A 514 -10.52 1.58 -1.10
N MET A 515 -9.84 0.51 -1.51
CA MET A 515 -9.13 0.48 -2.80
C MET A 515 -10.07 0.17 -3.99
N ALA A 516 -9.63 0.53 -5.19
CA ALA A 516 -10.24 0.03 -6.42
C ALA A 516 -10.23 -1.51 -6.43
N GLY A 517 -11.20 -2.16 -7.08
CA GLY A 517 -11.25 -3.63 -7.12
C GLY A 517 -11.66 -4.32 -5.81
N TYR A 518 -11.85 -3.61 -4.69
CA TYR A 518 -12.48 -4.18 -3.51
C TYR A 518 -13.93 -4.58 -3.79
N THR A 519 -14.33 -5.78 -3.38
CA THR A 519 -15.74 -6.19 -3.35
C THR A 519 -16.01 -7.20 -2.24
N GLU A 520 -17.20 -7.18 -1.67
CA GLU A 520 -17.72 -8.29 -0.84
C GLU A 520 -18.73 -9.16 -1.60
N GLU A 521 -19.12 -8.75 -2.81
CA GLU A 521 -20.14 -9.42 -3.60
C GLU A 521 -19.65 -10.82 -4.01
N GLY A 522 -20.39 -11.87 -3.60
CA GLY A 522 -20.06 -13.25 -3.94
C GLY A 522 -18.83 -13.82 -3.22
N LEU A 523 -18.33 -13.13 -2.18
CA LEU A 523 -17.33 -13.67 -1.26
C LEU A 523 -17.97 -14.53 -0.17
N ILE A 524 -17.29 -15.60 0.21
CA ILE A 524 -17.59 -16.42 1.37
C ILE A 524 -17.10 -15.66 2.61
N LYS A 525 -18.05 -15.27 3.47
CA LYS A 525 -17.77 -14.70 4.79
C LYS A 525 -17.60 -15.85 5.77
N TYR A 526 -16.40 -16.43 5.81
CA TYR A 526 -16.08 -17.53 6.74
C TYR A 526 -16.43 -17.13 8.17
N LYS A 527 -17.13 -18.02 8.87
CA LYS A 527 -17.53 -17.90 10.28
C LYS A 527 -17.08 -19.17 11.00
N TYR A 528 -16.96 -19.09 12.31
CA TYR A 528 -16.65 -20.28 13.11
C TYR A 528 -17.77 -21.32 12.98
N ASP A 529 -17.46 -22.46 12.36
CA ASP A 529 -18.33 -23.62 12.21
C ASP A 529 -17.48 -24.89 12.20
N ILE A 530 -17.29 -25.47 13.40
CA ILE A 530 -16.46 -26.66 13.58
C ILE A 530 -17.07 -27.90 12.92
N ASN A 531 -18.40 -27.96 12.75
CA ASN A 531 -19.06 -29.09 12.10
C ASN A 531 -18.81 -29.06 10.59
N LYS A 532 -18.94 -27.88 9.97
CA LYS A 532 -18.58 -27.69 8.57
C LYS A 532 -17.10 -27.97 8.32
N ALA A 533 -16.23 -27.54 9.22
CA ALA A 533 -14.81 -27.84 9.14
C ALA A 533 -14.54 -29.36 9.14
N LYS A 534 -15.15 -30.12 10.06
CA LYS A 534 -15.03 -31.59 10.10
C LYS A 534 -15.59 -32.27 8.83
N GLU A 535 -16.72 -31.79 8.30
CA GLU A 535 -17.28 -32.28 7.03
C GLU A 535 -16.28 -32.10 5.88
N LEU A 536 -15.66 -30.92 5.78
CA LEU A 536 -14.67 -30.62 4.75
C LEU A 536 -13.40 -31.46 4.88
N ILE A 537 -12.91 -31.69 6.10
CA ILE A 537 -11.79 -32.64 6.34
C ILE A 537 -12.16 -34.04 5.87
N LYS A 538 -13.36 -34.55 6.22
CA LYS A 538 -13.83 -35.87 5.75
C LYS A 538 -13.88 -35.94 4.22
N ARG A 539 -14.44 -34.91 3.57
CA ARG A 539 -14.54 -34.81 2.11
C ARG A 539 -13.19 -34.67 1.41
N SER A 540 -12.20 -34.12 2.10
CA SER A 540 -10.85 -33.97 1.57
C SER A 540 -10.10 -35.31 1.44
N GLY A 541 -10.57 -36.35 2.14
CA GLY A 541 -9.98 -37.69 2.12
C GLY A 541 -8.67 -37.84 2.90
N ILE A 542 -8.23 -36.79 3.61
CA ILE A 542 -7.03 -36.88 4.44
C ILE A 542 -7.33 -37.49 5.80
N ASP A 543 -6.32 -38.08 6.41
CA ASP A 543 -6.31 -38.41 7.83
C ASP A 543 -5.53 -37.32 8.59
N PRO A 544 -6.21 -36.44 9.35
CA PRO A 544 -5.56 -35.30 10.00
C PRO A 544 -4.53 -35.72 11.06
N SER A 545 -4.65 -36.93 11.63
CA SER A 545 -3.73 -37.45 12.66
C SER A 545 -2.31 -37.69 12.14
N LYS A 546 -2.14 -37.80 10.81
CA LYS A 546 -0.84 -37.99 10.15
C LYS A 546 -0.04 -36.69 10.00
N TYR A 547 -0.62 -35.54 10.33
CA TYR A 547 -0.01 -34.24 10.09
C TYR A 547 0.28 -33.52 11.41
N THR A 548 1.50 -33.00 11.50
CA THR A 548 1.87 -31.99 12.50
C THR A 548 1.93 -30.63 11.82
N ILE A 549 1.22 -29.64 12.34
CA ILE A 549 1.21 -28.26 11.83
C ILE A 549 1.97 -27.37 12.81
N THR A 550 3.02 -26.71 12.35
CA THR A 550 3.71 -25.67 13.13
C THR A 550 3.29 -24.28 12.67
N ILE A 551 2.72 -23.49 13.58
CA ILE A 551 2.34 -22.09 13.35
C ILE A 551 3.48 -21.19 13.84
N LEU A 552 4.09 -20.45 12.92
CA LEU A 552 5.15 -19.48 13.21
C LEU A 552 4.59 -18.08 13.41
N TYR A 553 5.14 -17.36 14.39
CA TYR A 553 4.94 -15.92 14.54
C TYR A 553 6.25 -15.25 14.97
N ASN A 554 6.35 -13.93 14.78
CA ASN A 554 7.52 -13.19 15.23
C ASN A 554 7.44 -12.91 16.74
N GLN A 555 8.55 -13.16 17.43
CA GLN A 555 8.70 -12.96 18.86
C GLN A 555 8.34 -11.51 19.26
N GLY A 556 7.69 -11.36 20.42
CA GLY A 556 7.22 -10.06 20.92
C GLY A 556 5.84 -9.64 20.40
N ASN A 557 5.32 -10.25 19.34
CA ASN A 557 3.99 -9.89 18.82
C ASN A 557 2.86 -10.65 19.55
N LYS A 558 2.27 -10.01 20.56
CA LYS A 558 1.22 -10.61 21.40
C LYS A 558 -0.09 -10.89 20.67
N ILE A 559 -0.45 -10.07 19.67
CA ILE A 559 -1.65 -10.32 18.85
C ILE A 559 -1.49 -11.63 18.07
N ARG A 560 -0.35 -11.83 17.40
CA ARG A 560 -0.06 -13.05 16.62
C ARG A 560 0.08 -14.27 17.53
N GLU A 561 0.67 -14.13 18.72
CA GLU A 561 0.76 -15.18 19.73
C GLU A 561 -0.64 -15.67 20.16
N MET A 562 -1.53 -14.76 20.55
CA MET A 562 -2.90 -15.11 20.96
C MET A 562 -3.68 -15.81 19.85
N ILE A 563 -3.54 -15.33 18.60
CA ILE A 563 -4.17 -15.96 17.44
C ILE A 563 -3.59 -17.36 17.22
N ALA A 564 -2.27 -17.52 17.23
CA ALA A 564 -1.63 -18.81 17.03
C ALA A 564 -2.07 -19.86 18.08
N THR A 565 -2.20 -19.46 19.35
CA THR A 565 -2.72 -20.32 20.42
C THR A 565 -4.19 -20.70 20.23
N LEU A 566 -5.03 -19.77 19.76
CA LEU A 566 -6.42 -20.08 19.40
C LEU A 566 -6.49 -21.07 18.24
N LEU A 567 -5.70 -20.86 17.19
CA LEU A 567 -5.61 -21.78 16.05
C LEU A 567 -5.12 -23.16 16.48
N GLN A 568 -4.12 -23.23 17.37
CA GLN A 568 -3.63 -24.49 17.93
C GLN A 568 -4.76 -25.30 18.56
N ARG A 569 -5.57 -24.65 19.40
CA ARG A 569 -6.72 -25.28 20.05
C ARG A 569 -7.78 -25.71 19.05
N GLU A 570 -8.19 -24.82 18.14
CA GLU A 570 -9.32 -25.08 17.25
C GLU A 570 -8.99 -26.06 16.13
N TRP A 571 -7.82 -25.95 15.51
CA TRP A 571 -7.38 -26.91 14.50
C TRP A 571 -7.05 -28.27 15.12
N GLY A 572 -6.66 -28.33 16.40
CA GLY A 572 -6.54 -29.58 17.15
C GLY A 572 -7.86 -30.36 17.24
N LYS A 573 -9.01 -29.67 17.32
CA LYS A 573 -10.34 -30.32 17.32
C LYS A 573 -10.70 -31.01 16.00
N LEU A 574 -9.95 -30.74 14.94
CA LEU A 574 -10.07 -31.44 13.64
C LEU A 574 -9.22 -32.70 13.59
N GLY A 575 -8.38 -32.97 14.60
CA GLY A 575 -7.51 -34.14 14.68
C GLY A 575 -6.05 -33.89 14.29
N PHE A 576 -5.66 -32.65 13.98
CA PHE A 576 -4.27 -32.29 13.70
C PHE A 576 -3.45 -32.16 14.98
N ALA A 577 -2.18 -32.57 14.95
CA ALA A 577 -1.22 -32.17 15.98
C ALA A 577 -0.72 -30.75 15.67
N VAL A 578 -1.02 -29.76 16.51
CA VAL A 578 -0.65 -28.35 16.23
C VAL A 578 0.35 -27.81 17.26
N ARG A 579 1.38 -27.13 16.78
CA ARG A 579 2.44 -26.50 17.57
C ARG A 579 2.54 -25.02 17.24
N VAL A 580 2.93 -24.21 18.22
CA VAL A 580 3.15 -22.76 18.04
C VAL A 580 4.62 -22.46 18.34
N LYS A 581 5.26 -21.63 17.50
CA LYS A 581 6.66 -21.26 17.67
C LYS A 581 6.91 -19.78 17.37
N ALA A 582 7.48 -19.08 18.36
CA ALA A 582 8.02 -17.74 18.19
C ALA A 582 9.41 -17.79 17.54
N LEU A 583 9.70 -16.84 16.65
CA LEU A 583 11.02 -16.66 16.03
C LEU A 583 11.45 -15.19 16.08
N ALA A 584 12.74 -14.93 16.27
CA ALA A 584 13.30 -13.60 16.04
C ALA A 584 13.07 -13.15 14.59
N TRP A 585 12.81 -11.86 14.36
CA TRP A 585 12.35 -11.33 13.07
C TRP A 585 13.23 -11.70 11.86
N PRO A 586 14.57 -11.58 11.91
CA PRO A 586 15.42 -11.96 10.77
C PRO A 586 15.33 -13.44 10.42
N THR A 587 15.20 -14.31 11.43
CA THR A 587 15.01 -15.75 11.22
C THR A 587 13.61 -16.08 10.72
N TYR A 588 12.60 -15.35 11.21
CA TYR A 588 11.24 -15.46 10.75
C TYR A 588 11.14 -15.17 9.25
N LEU A 589 11.62 -14.00 8.79
CA LEU A 589 11.60 -13.60 7.37
C LEU A 589 12.39 -14.55 6.46
N ARG A 590 13.58 -14.99 6.90
CA ARG A 590 14.37 -15.96 6.12
C ARG A 590 13.63 -17.28 5.91
N LYS A 591 12.97 -17.79 6.95
CA LYS A 591 12.24 -19.06 6.85
C LYS A 591 10.99 -18.94 6.00
N THR A 592 10.23 -17.86 6.16
CA THR A 592 9.00 -17.64 5.38
C THR A 592 9.31 -17.42 3.91
N SER A 593 10.33 -16.62 3.57
CA SER A 593 10.76 -16.43 2.17
C SER A 593 11.29 -17.70 1.50
N ARG A 594 11.83 -18.68 2.24
CA ARG A 594 12.36 -19.94 1.69
C ARG A 594 11.37 -21.11 1.69
N GLY A 595 10.13 -20.91 2.13
CA GLY A 595 9.16 -22.01 2.22
C GLY A 595 9.45 -23.00 3.36
N GLU A 596 10.27 -22.62 4.34
CA GLU A 596 10.65 -23.44 5.50
C GLU A 596 9.62 -23.32 6.65
N PHE A 597 8.34 -23.45 6.32
CA PHE A 597 7.22 -23.30 7.26
C PHE A 597 6.03 -24.18 6.85
N ASP A 598 5.13 -24.42 7.80
CA ASP A 598 3.81 -25.00 7.55
C ASP A 598 2.77 -23.86 7.46
N VAL A 599 2.72 -23.06 8.53
CA VAL A 599 1.83 -21.90 8.66
C VAL A 599 2.57 -20.75 9.31
N TYR A 600 2.30 -19.52 8.91
CA TYR A 600 2.73 -18.35 9.66
C TYR A 600 1.71 -17.21 9.63
N ILE A 601 1.79 -16.31 10.62
CA ILE A 601 0.91 -15.14 10.72
C ILE A 601 1.71 -13.88 10.48
N VAL A 602 1.36 -13.10 9.46
CA VAL A 602 2.04 -11.85 9.11
C VAL A 602 0.99 -10.79 8.73
N GLY A 603 1.43 -9.54 8.61
CA GLY A 603 0.64 -8.48 8.01
C GLY A 603 1.39 -7.79 6.88
N TRP A 604 0.66 -6.99 6.11
CA TRP A 604 1.17 -6.21 4.98
C TRP A 604 0.62 -4.79 5.06
N ALA A 605 1.47 -3.78 4.90
CA ALA A 605 1.14 -2.36 4.78
C ALA A 605 1.41 -1.93 3.33
N PRO A 606 0.71 -0.92 2.78
CA PRO A 606 0.88 -0.56 1.39
C PRO A 606 2.23 0.12 1.15
N ASP A 607 2.98 -0.31 0.14
CA ASP A 607 4.11 0.47 -0.39
C ASP A 607 3.61 1.64 -1.26
N TYR A 608 2.49 1.41 -1.96
CA TYR A 608 1.70 2.39 -2.69
C TYR A 608 0.23 1.97 -2.71
N VAL A 609 -0.68 2.93 -2.86
CA VAL A 609 -2.13 2.64 -2.78
C VAL A 609 -2.66 2.20 -4.12
N ASP A 610 -2.48 0.91 -4.40
CA ASP A 610 -3.06 0.23 -5.55
C ASP A 610 -3.30 -1.26 -5.24
N PRO A 611 -4.37 -1.88 -5.79
CA PRO A 611 -4.61 -3.32 -5.67
C PRO A 611 -3.43 -4.23 -6.08
N ASP A 612 -2.59 -3.79 -7.01
CA ASP A 612 -1.38 -4.52 -7.45
C ASP A 612 -0.41 -4.78 -6.29
N ASP A 613 -0.28 -3.82 -5.36
CA ASP A 613 0.60 -3.90 -4.19
C ASP A 613 0.24 -5.04 -3.23
N TYR A 614 -0.99 -5.52 -3.31
CA TYR A 614 -1.49 -6.64 -2.52
C TYR A 614 -1.61 -7.89 -3.39
N ALA A 615 -2.37 -7.81 -4.47
CA ALA A 615 -2.72 -8.98 -5.26
C ALA A 615 -1.49 -9.65 -5.88
N TYR A 616 -0.57 -8.89 -6.44
CA TYR A 616 0.58 -9.45 -7.12
C TYR A 616 1.59 -10.05 -6.12
N PRO A 617 2.12 -9.32 -5.11
CA PRO A 617 3.05 -9.90 -4.14
C PRO A 617 2.47 -11.05 -3.32
N LEU A 618 1.16 -11.03 -3.00
CA LEU A 618 0.57 -12.03 -2.11
C LEU A 618 0.06 -13.29 -2.83
N LEU A 619 -0.28 -13.20 -4.12
CA LEU A 619 -0.94 -14.31 -4.85
C LEU A 619 -0.20 -14.80 -6.09
N TRP A 620 0.81 -14.08 -6.58
CA TRP A 620 1.54 -14.48 -7.77
C TRP A 620 2.13 -15.89 -7.66
N GLY A 621 1.77 -16.77 -8.58
CA GLY A 621 2.11 -18.18 -8.56
C GLY A 621 3.34 -18.58 -9.39
N GLY A 622 4.00 -17.62 -10.03
CA GLY A 622 5.24 -17.81 -10.78
C GLY A 622 5.09 -18.33 -12.21
N TRP A 623 3.87 -18.43 -12.75
CA TRP A 623 3.67 -18.79 -14.16
C TRP A 623 4.15 -17.68 -15.10
N LYS A 624 4.82 -18.05 -16.18
CA LYS A 624 5.23 -17.11 -17.24
C LYS A 624 4.37 -17.33 -18.47
N PHE A 625 4.16 -16.26 -19.22
CA PHE A 625 3.38 -16.28 -20.45
C PHE A 625 4.15 -15.55 -21.53
N ALA A 626 4.04 -15.99 -22.78
CA ALA A 626 4.59 -15.23 -23.91
C ALA A 626 3.76 -13.96 -24.17
N GLU A 627 2.45 -14.03 -23.92
CA GLU A 627 1.52 -12.92 -24.08
C GLU A 627 0.36 -13.09 -23.10
N VAL A 628 -0.11 -11.98 -22.54
CA VAL A 628 -1.39 -11.87 -21.84
C VAL A 628 -2.01 -10.54 -22.21
N LYS A 629 -3.26 -10.55 -22.69
CA LYS A 629 -3.99 -9.34 -23.10
C LYS A 629 -5.46 -9.42 -22.71
N VAL A 630 -6.06 -8.26 -22.46
CA VAL A 630 -7.50 -8.13 -22.41
C VAL A 630 -8.02 -7.81 -23.80
N VAL A 631 -9.05 -8.53 -24.24
CA VAL A 631 -9.68 -8.33 -25.55
C VAL A 631 -11.19 -8.21 -25.41
N LYS A 632 -11.79 -7.36 -26.26
CA LYS A 632 -13.22 -7.33 -26.51
C LYS A 632 -13.50 -8.23 -27.72
N GLY A 633 -14.22 -9.32 -27.49
CA GLY A 633 -14.53 -10.35 -28.49
C GLY A 633 -15.84 -10.14 -29.21
#